data_AF-A0A917FEH5-F1
#
_entry.id   AF-A0A917FEH5-F1
#
_cell.length_a   1.000
_cell.length_b   1.000
_cell.length_c   1.000
_cell.angle_alpha   90.00
_cell.angle_beta   90.00
_cell.angle_gamma   90.00
#
_symmetry.space_group_name_H-M   'P 1'
#
loop_
_entity.id
_entity.type
_entity.pdbx_description
1 polymer ?
#
loop_
_entity_poly.entity_id
_entity_poly.type
_entity_poly.pdbx_seq_one_letter_code
_entity_poly.pdbx_strand_id
1 'polypeptide(L)'
;MGNAALDSVLAFASVLAVFVMALVQLVKNSVNLPKTIIPAVGLVIGLLVGALAYPFTEMELVLRLWAGGLAGLSATGLFELAFNKRSGTTKDE
;
A
#
# COMPACT_ATOMS: atom_id res chain seq x y z
N MET A 1 15.13 23.41 10.56
CA MET A 1 13.79 22.97 10.13
C MET A 1 13.94 21.57 9.57
N GLY A 2 13.89 20.56 10.44
CA GLY A 2 14.12 19.16 10.05
C GLY A 2 12.80 18.50 9.66
N ASN A 3 12.75 17.89 8.48
CA ASN A 3 11.91 16.75 8.05
C ASN A 3 10.45 16.60 8.53
N ALA A 4 9.76 17.65 9.01
CA ALA A 4 8.38 17.56 9.50
C ALA A 4 7.39 16.97 8.47
N ALA A 5 7.64 17.19 7.18
CA ALA A 5 6.87 16.57 6.10
C ALA A 5 7.06 15.05 6.06
N LEU A 6 8.29 14.55 6.24
CA LEU A 6 8.58 13.12 6.27
C LEU A 6 7.98 12.45 7.51
N ASP A 7 8.07 13.09 8.68
CA ASP A 7 7.48 12.57 9.91
C ASP A 7 5.97 12.40 9.77
N SER A 8 5.30 13.39 9.17
CA SER A 8 3.85 13.33 8.91
C SER A 8 3.49 12.22 7.92
N VAL A 9 4.26 12.06 6.84
CA VAL A 9 4.07 11.00 5.84
C VAL A 9 4.24 9.62 6.46
N LEU A 10 5.28 9.39 7.25
CA LEU A 10 5.55 8.08 7.86
C LEU A 10 4.55 7.74 8.97
N ALA A 11 4.18 8.72 9.81
CA ALA A 11 3.15 8.54 10.82
C ALA A 11 1.81 8.18 10.17
N PHE A 12 1.42 8.90 9.11
CA PHE A 12 0.18 8.64 8.40
C PHE A 12 0.20 7.31 7.64
N ALA A 13 1.32 6.96 6.99
CA ALA A 13 1.50 5.66 6.33
C ALA A 13 1.33 4.48 7.31
N SER A 14 1.83 4.62 8.54
CA SER A 14 1.71 3.59 9.57
C SER A 14 0.25 3.33 9.98
N VAL A 15 -0.55 4.39 10.07
CA VAL A 15 -2.00 4.29 10.34
C VAL A 15 -2.73 3.68 9.14
N LEU A 16 -2.39 4.11 7.92
CA LEU A 16 -3.01 3.59 6.69
C LEU A 16 -2.67 2.12 6.42
N ALA A 17 -1.51 1.63 6.88
CA ALA A 17 -1.03 0.28 6.58
C ALA A 17 -2.05 -0.81 6.92
N VAL A 18 -2.77 -0.70 8.05
CA VAL A 18 -3.77 -1.69 8.47
C VAL A 18 -4.95 -1.72 7.49
N PHE A 19 -5.44 -0.55 7.07
CA PHE A 19 -6.54 -0.44 6.10
C PHE A 19 -6.14 -0.94 4.72
N VAL A 20 -4.97 -0.53 4.25
CA VAL A 20 -4.45 -0.94 2.95
C VAL A 20 -4.19 -2.45 2.91
N MET A 21 -3.65 -3.02 3.99
CA MET A 21 -3.46 -4.46 4.12
C MET A 21 -4.78 -5.23 4.05
N ALA A 22 -5.83 -4.77 4.75
CA ALA A 22 -7.15 -5.39 4.69
C ALA A 22 -7.73 -5.38 3.26
N LEU A 23 -7.61 -4.26 2.55
CA LEU A 23 -8.08 -4.15 1.16
C LEU A 23 -7.28 -5.03 0.19
N VAL A 24 -5.95 -5.09 0.35
CA VAL A 24 -5.09 -5.98 -0.44
C VAL A 24 -5.49 -7.44 -0.22
N GLN A 25 -5.72 -7.85 1.03
CA GLN A 25 -6.17 -9.20 1.36
C GLN A 25 -7.55 -9.50 0.76
N LEU A 26 -8.49 -8.56 0.85
CA LEU A 26 -9.82 -8.68 0.24
C LEU A 26 -9.73 -8.92 -1.27
N VAL A 27 -8.90 -8.16 -1.98
CA VAL A 27 -8.71 -8.31 -3.43
C VAL A 27 -8.09 -9.67 -3.76
N LYS A 28 -7.05 -10.08 -3.03
CA LYS A 28 -6.40 -11.39 -3.22
C LYS A 28 -7.35 -12.57 -2.99
N ASN A 29 -8.26 -12.43 -2.03
CA ASN A 29 -9.23 -13.48 -1.71
C ASN A 29 -10.40 -13.50 -2.70
N SER A 30 -10.77 -12.34 -3.23
CA SER A 30 -11.91 -12.21 -4.15
C SER A 30 -11.55 -12.59 -5.59
N VAL A 31 -10.32 -12.28 -6.04
CA VAL A 31 -9.89 -12.42 -7.44
C VAL A 31 -8.65 -13.29 -7.55
N ASN A 32 -8.60 -14.19 -8.53
CA ASN A 32 -7.38 -14.94 -8.82
C ASN A 32 -6.42 -14.06 -9.62
N LEU A 33 -5.31 -13.64 -9.01
CA LEU A 33 -4.33 -12.74 -9.60
C LEU A 33 -2.94 -13.41 -9.61
N PRO A 34 -2.11 -13.16 -10.63
CA PRO A 34 -0.73 -13.64 -10.61
C PRO A 34 0.03 -13.03 -9.42
N LYS A 35 0.82 -13.85 -8.70
CA LYS A 35 1.54 -13.39 -7.49
C LYS A 35 2.49 -12.22 -7.78
N THR A 36 2.94 -12.07 -9.03
CA THR A 36 3.83 -11.00 -9.51
C THR A 36 3.19 -9.60 -9.54
N ILE A 37 1.87 -9.49 -9.73
CA ILE A 37 1.20 -8.18 -9.82
C ILE A 37 0.64 -7.71 -8.47
N ILE A 38 0.69 -8.55 -7.43
CA ILE A 38 0.19 -8.21 -6.10
C ILE A 38 0.78 -6.89 -5.58
N PRO A 39 2.08 -6.59 -5.72
CA PRO A 39 2.59 -5.32 -5.23
C PRO A 39 2.15 -4.11 -6.03
N ALA A 40 1.95 -4.26 -7.34
CA ALA A 40 1.36 -3.21 -8.15
C ALA A 40 -0.08 -2.93 -7.70
N VAL A 41 -0.85 -3.98 -7.40
CA VAL A 41 -2.19 -3.87 -6.82
C VAL A 41 -2.14 -3.16 -5.45
N GLY A 42 -1.20 -3.53 -4.59
CA GLY A 42 -1.00 -2.85 -3.30
C GLY A 42 -0.65 -1.38 -3.43
N LEU A 43 0.23 -1.03 -4.38
CA LEU A 43 0.56 0.37 -4.67
C LEU A 43 -0.68 1.15 -5.12
N VAL A 44 -1.46 0.61 -6.06
CA VAL A 44 -2.69 1.25 -6.55
C VAL A 44 -3.70 1.43 -5.42
N ILE A 45 -3.94 0.39 -4.62
CA ILE A 45 -4.83 0.47 -3.46
C ILE A 45 -4.32 1.52 -2.46
N GLY A 46 -3.03 1.51 -2.17
CA GLY A 46 -2.40 2.48 -1.28
C GLY A 46 -2.58 3.93 -1.75
N LEU A 47 -2.35 4.20 -3.03
CA LEU A 47 -2.56 5.52 -3.63
C LEU A 47 -4.03 5.95 -3.58
N LEU A 48 -4.97 5.05 -3.88
CA LEU A 48 -6.40 5.33 -3.81
C LEU A 48 -6.83 5.64 -2.37
N VAL A 49 -6.39 4.85 -1.40
CA VAL A 49 -6.69 5.08 0.02
C VAL A 49 -6.08 6.41 0.49
N GLY A 50 -4.82 6.70 0.12
CA GLY A 50 -4.18 7.98 0.43
C GLY A 50 -4.93 9.17 -0.15
N ALA A 51 -5.37 9.09 -1.41
CA ALA A 51 -6.17 10.14 -2.05
C ALA A 51 -7.54 10.32 -1.38
N LEU A 52 -8.21 9.21 -1.03
CA LEU A 52 -9.53 9.21 -0.38
C LEU A 52 -9.48 9.63 1.10
N ALA A 53 -8.29 9.69 1.70
CA ALA A 53 -8.15 10.06 3.11
C ALA A 53 -8.17 11.58 3.38
N TYR A 54 -8.62 12.38 2.41
CA TYR A 54 -8.85 13.81 2.59
C TYR A 54 -9.75 14.21 3.77
N PRO A 55 -10.76 13.44 4.23
CA PRO A 55 -11.57 13.85 5.38
C PRO A 55 -10.88 13.60 6.72
N PHE A 56 -9.74 12.87 6.74
CA PHE A 56 -9.04 12.51 7.97
C PHE A 56 -7.80 13.36 8.25
N THR A 57 -7.27 14.07 7.25
CA THR A 57 -6.03 14.83 7.37
C THR A 57 -6.04 16.04 6.44
N GLU A 58 -5.48 17.17 6.89
CA GLU A 58 -5.30 18.39 6.09
C GLU A 58 -4.02 18.36 5.22
N MET A 59 -3.29 17.24 5.19
CA MET A 59 -2.06 17.11 4.39
C MET A 59 -2.28 17.40 2.90
N GLU A 60 -1.27 17.95 2.22
CA GLU A 60 -1.33 18.11 0.77
C GLU A 60 -1.53 16.75 0.08
N LEU A 61 -2.29 16.72 -1.02
CA LEU A 61 -2.57 15.51 -1.79
C LEU A 61 -1.30 14.71 -2.12
N VAL A 62 -0.23 15.40 -2.52
CA VAL A 62 1.06 14.77 -2.85
C VAL A 62 1.61 13.97 -1.66
N LEU A 63 1.58 14.54 -0.45
CA LEU A 63 2.06 13.87 0.75
C LEU A 63 1.17 12.69 1.16
N ARG A 64 -0.16 12.82 0.98
CA ARG A 64 -1.10 11.71 1.22
C ARG A 64 -0.88 10.56 0.25
N LEU A 65 -0.59 10.85 -1.02
CA LEU A 65 -0.24 9.84 -2.02
C LEU A 65 1.07 9.13 -1.65
N TRP A 66 2.09 9.85 -1.20
CA TRP A 66 3.33 9.24 -0.71
C TRP A 66 3.08 8.31 0.49
N ALA A 67 2.31 8.77 1.48
CA ALA A 67 1.98 7.96 2.65
C ALA A 67 1.19 6.69 2.27
N GLY A 68 0.18 6.84 1.41
CA GLY A 68 -0.63 5.73 0.91
C GLY A 68 0.18 4.74 0.06
N GLY A 69 1.03 5.23 -0.84
CA GLY A 69 1.91 4.40 -1.66
C GLY A 69 2.90 3.59 -0.82
N LEU A 70 3.53 4.21 0.18
CA LEU A 70 4.41 3.52 1.12
C LEU A 70 3.66 2.46 1.93
N ALA A 71 2.44 2.76 2.40
CA ALA A 71 1.58 1.79 3.08
C ALA A 71 1.17 0.61 2.18
N GLY A 72 0.92 0.86 0.88
CA GLY A 72 0.58 -0.18 -0.09
C GLY A 72 1.72 -1.12 -0.46
N LEU A 73 2.92 -0.56 -0.63
CA LEU A 73 4.13 -1.34 -0.89
C LEU A 73 4.55 -2.14 0.34
N SER A 74 4.38 -1.59 1.55
CA SER A 74 4.68 -2.30 2.80
C SER A 74 3.67 -3.43 3.05
N ALA A 75 2.38 -3.22 2.76
CA ALA A 75 1.33 -4.22 2.93
C ALA A 75 1.46 -5.46 2.03
N THR A 76 2.16 -5.34 0.89
CA THR A 76 2.32 -6.42 -0.09
C THR A 76 3.62 -7.19 0.06
N GLY A 77 4.50 -6.79 0.98
CA GLY A 77 5.81 -7.39 1.16
C GLY A 77 6.69 -7.22 -0.08
N LEU A 78 6.64 -6.06 -0.73
CA LEU A 78 7.40 -5.76 -1.97
C LEU A 78 8.87 -6.20 -1.88
N PHE A 79 9.48 -6.05 -0.70
CA PHE A 79 10.85 -6.48 -0.44
C PHE A 79 11.02 -7.99 -0.62
N GLU A 80 10.11 -8.83 -0.14
CA GLU A 80 10.18 -10.28 -0.35
C GLU A 80 10.03 -10.66 -1.83
N LEU A 81 9.19 -9.93 -2.58
CA LEU A 81 8.96 -10.22 -4.00
C LEU A 81 10.13 -9.78 -4.89
N ALA A 82 10.79 -8.65 -4.55
CA ALA A 82 11.96 -8.17 -5.28
C ALA A 82 13.13 -9.17 -5.20
N PHE A 83 13.27 -9.86 -4.06
CA PHE A 83 14.33 -10.86 -3.87
C PHE A 83 13.92 -12.28 -4.25
N ASN A 84 12.62 -12.62 -4.26
CA ASN A 84 12.15 -13.95 -4.58
C ASN A 84 10.98 -13.91 -5.57
N LYS A 85 11.25 -14.15 -6.86
CA LYS A 85 10.22 -14.26 -7.90
C LYS A 85 9.30 -15.45 -7.59
N ARG A 86 8.14 -15.19 -6.99
CA ARG A 86 7.10 -16.22 -6.82
C ARG A 86 6.47 -16.51 -8.19
N SER A 87 6.74 -17.68 -8.76
CA SER A 87 5.95 -18.28 -9.84
C SER A 87 4.65 -18.85 -9.25
N GLY A 88 3.49 -18.54 -9.85
CA GLY A 88 2.16 -19.04 -9.41
C GLY A 88 1.08 -17.96 -9.28
N THR A 89 -0.17 -18.38 -9.10
CA THR A 89 -1.37 -17.52 -8.93
C THR A 89 -1.86 -17.50 -7.49
N THR A 90 -2.64 -16.49 -7.08
CA THR A 90 -3.09 -16.33 -5.68
C THR A 90 -3.92 -17.48 -5.14
N LYS A 91 -4.45 -18.37 -6.00
CA LYS A 91 -5.22 -19.56 -5.62
C LYS A 91 -4.47 -20.89 -5.77
N ASP A 92 -3.20 -20.87 -6.15
CA ASP A 92 -2.35 -22.06 -6.14
C ASP A 92 -1.77 -22.24 -4.72
N GLU A 93 -2.58 -22.85 -3.84
CA GLU A 93 -2.20 -23.61 -2.63
C GLU A 93 -3.04 -24.89 -2.55
#